data_AF-A0A2X2X413-F1
#
_entry.id   AF-A0A2X2X413-F1
#
_cell.length_a   1.000
_cell.length_b   1.000
_cell.length_c   1.000
_cell.angle_alpha   90.00
_cell.angle_beta   90.00
_cell.angle_gamma   90.00
#
_symmetry.space_group_name_H-M   'P 1'
#
loop_
_entity.id
_entity.type
_entity.pdbx_description
1 polymer ?
#
loop_
_entity_poly.entity_id
_entity_poly.type
_entity_poly.pdbx_seq_one_letter_code
_entity_poly.pdbx_strand_id
1 'polypeptide(L)'
;MSCKFVSKSKMKWWLKPPTCRKRTKARAEAAELEVDELKSQLADYQQALDVQQTRAIQYNQAIQALDRAKALCHLPDLTADSAAEWLETFQAKEQEATEKLLSLEQKMSVAQTAHSQFEQAYQLVAAINGPLARNEAWSVARDLLREGVEQRHLAEQVSAAAYASE
;
A
#
# COMPACT_ATOMS: atom_id res chain seq x y z
N MET A 1 54.07 -66.95 -73.68
CA MET A 1 54.13 -66.88 -72.21
C MET A 1 54.32 -65.42 -71.83
N SER A 2 53.29 -64.75 -71.31
CA SER A 2 53.36 -63.33 -70.93
C SER A 2 52.99 -63.21 -69.45
N CYS A 3 53.97 -62.79 -68.64
CA CYS A 3 53.81 -62.58 -67.20
C CYS A 3 52.88 -61.39 -66.94
N LYS A 4 51.69 -61.63 -66.38
CA LYS A 4 50.87 -60.58 -65.76
C LYS A 4 51.16 -60.55 -64.27
N PHE A 5 52.06 -59.67 -63.86
CA PHE A 5 52.28 -59.31 -62.46
C PHE A 5 51.15 -58.41 -61.99
N VAL A 6 50.07 -59.00 -61.46
CA VAL A 6 49.00 -58.24 -60.78
C VAL A 6 49.41 -58.01 -59.34
N SER A 7 49.76 -56.76 -59.03
CA SER A 7 50.22 -56.30 -57.73
C SER A 7 49.12 -56.44 -56.65
N LYS A 8 49.21 -57.48 -55.82
CA LYS A 8 48.44 -57.63 -54.56
C LYS A 8 48.84 -56.61 -53.48
N SER A 9 49.80 -55.72 -53.77
CA SER A 9 50.42 -54.85 -52.76
C SER A 9 49.54 -53.65 -52.35
N LYS A 10 48.54 -53.26 -53.15
CA LYS A 10 47.80 -52.01 -52.93
C LYS A 10 46.66 -52.10 -51.90
N MET A 11 46.28 -53.31 -51.46
CA MET A 11 45.12 -53.54 -50.56
C MET A 11 45.50 -53.89 -49.11
N LYS A 12 46.80 -53.97 -48.79
CA LYS A 12 47.30 -54.17 -47.41
C LYS A 12 47.51 -52.87 -46.62
N TRP A 13 47.54 -51.72 -47.30
CA TRP A 13 47.83 -50.42 -46.68
C TRP A 13 46.60 -49.70 -46.12
N TRP A 14 45.39 -50.24 -46.34
CA TRP A 14 44.13 -49.60 -45.92
C TRP A 14 43.54 -50.17 -44.62
N LEU A 15 43.98 -51.34 -44.16
CA LEU A 15 43.56 -51.89 -42.87
C LEU A 15 44.49 -51.37 -41.76
N LYS A 16 44.06 -50.28 -41.10
CA LYS A 16 44.72 -49.78 -39.87
C LYS A 16 44.77 -50.90 -38.82
N PRO A 17 45.96 -51.20 -38.24
CA PRO A 17 46.12 -52.27 -37.25
C PRO A 17 45.26 -52.03 -36.00
N PRO A 18 44.80 -53.07 -35.30
CA PRO A 18 43.91 -52.96 -34.15
C PRO A 18 44.49 -52.12 -33.01
N THR A 19 45.82 -52.06 -32.87
CA THR A 19 46.54 -51.19 -31.91
C THR A 19 46.44 -49.70 -32.27
N CYS A 20 46.41 -49.35 -33.56
CA CYS A 20 46.17 -47.98 -34.02
C CYS A 20 44.72 -47.56 -33.72
N ARG A 21 43.74 -48.46 -33.91
CA ARG A 21 42.34 -48.22 -33.56
C ARG A 21 42.12 -48.03 -32.05
N LYS A 22 42.80 -48.82 -31.20
CA LYS A 22 42.73 -48.67 -29.74
C LYS A 22 43.31 -47.33 -29.26
N ARG A 23 44.44 -46.90 -29.82
CA ARG A 23 45.04 -45.59 -29.49
C ARG A 23 44.17 -44.41 -29.91
N THR A 24 43.48 -44.51 -31.05
CA THR A 24 42.53 -43.46 -31.46
C THR A 24 41.27 -43.44 -30.59
N LYS A 25 40.79 -44.61 -30.13
CA LYS A 25 39.66 -44.70 -29.19
C LYS A 25 40.01 -44.07 -27.84
N ALA A 26 41.16 -44.42 -27.26
CA ALA A 26 41.61 -43.83 -25.99
C ALA A 26 41.79 -42.30 -26.08
N ARG A 27 42.25 -41.77 -27.22
CA ARG A 27 42.35 -40.33 -27.45
C ARG A 27 40.99 -39.66 -27.61
N ALA A 28 40.02 -40.34 -28.21
CA ALA A 28 38.65 -39.84 -28.33
C ALA A 28 37.95 -39.84 -26.96
N GLU A 29 38.07 -40.93 -26.20
CA GLU A 29 37.54 -41.07 -24.84
C GLU A 29 38.12 -40.01 -23.90
N ALA A 30 39.42 -39.71 -23.98
CA ALA A 30 40.03 -38.63 -23.18
C ALA A 30 39.46 -37.24 -23.54
N ALA A 31 39.26 -36.97 -24.84
CA ALA A 31 38.66 -35.72 -25.29
C ALA A 31 37.18 -35.61 -24.92
N GLU A 32 36.44 -36.73 -24.93
CA GLU A 32 35.04 -36.77 -24.47
C GLU A 32 34.94 -36.46 -22.97
N LEU A 33 35.83 -37.02 -22.15
CA LEU A 33 35.90 -36.72 -20.72
C LEU A 33 36.21 -35.24 -20.44
N GLU A 34 37.16 -34.65 -21.16
CA GLU A 34 37.46 -33.21 -21.04
C GLU A 34 36.25 -32.34 -21.42
N VAL A 35 35.54 -32.72 -22.49
CA VAL A 35 34.33 -32.02 -22.91
C VAL A 35 33.22 -32.14 -21.87
N ASP A 36 33.05 -33.30 -21.24
CA ASP A 36 32.02 -33.49 -20.22
C ASP A 36 32.36 -32.77 -18.90
N GLU A 37 33.63 -32.71 -18.53
CA GLU A 37 34.09 -31.89 -17.39
C GLU A 37 33.82 -30.39 -17.64
N LEU A 38 34.15 -29.89 -18.83
CA LEU A 38 33.86 -28.49 -19.20
C LEU A 38 32.35 -28.20 -19.25
N LYS A 39 31.52 -29.14 -19.69
CA LYS A 39 30.06 -28.98 -19.65
C LYS A 39 29.55 -28.92 -18.21
N SER A 40 30.07 -29.75 -17.31
CA SER A 40 29.72 -29.70 -15.90
C SER A 40 30.07 -28.34 -15.30
N GLN A 41 31.30 -27.87 -15.52
CA GLN A 41 31.73 -26.55 -15.05
C GLN A 41 30.85 -25.43 -15.63
N LEU A 42 30.53 -25.48 -16.92
CA LEU A 42 29.67 -24.49 -17.55
C LEU A 42 28.25 -24.48 -16.96
N ALA A 43 27.70 -25.65 -16.64
CA ALA A 43 26.40 -25.77 -15.98
C ALA A 43 26.42 -25.12 -14.59
N ASP A 44 27.48 -25.38 -13.80
CA ASP A 44 27.65 -24.78 -12.48
C ASP A 44 27.79 -23.24 -12.57
N TYR A 45 28.57 -22.74 -13.54
CA TYR A 45 28.69 -21.30 -13.78
C TYR A 45 27.36 -20.67 -14.19
N GLN A 46 26.58 -21.33 -15.04
CA GLN A 46 25.29 -20.82 -15.46
C GLN A 46 24.32 -20.76 -14.28
N GLN A 47 24.27 -21.80 -13.45
CA GLN A 47 23.44 -21.81 -12.25
C GLN A 47 23.84 -20.69 -11.27
N ALA A 48 25.14 -20.49 -11.06
CA ALA A 48 25.63 -19.41 -10.20
C ALA A 48 25.27 -18.02 -10.76
N LEU A 49 25.37 -17.84 -12.09
CA LEU A 49 24.99 -16.60 -12.77
C LEU A 49 23.50 -16.30 -12.60
N ASP A 50 22.64 -17.29 -12.77
CA ASP A 50 21.19 -17.12 -12.64
C ASP A 50 20.80 -16.69 -11.21
N VAL A 51 21.46 -17.26 -10.19
CA VAL A 51 21.30 -16.85 -8.78
C VAL A 51 21.76 -15.41 -8.58
N GLN A 52 22.90 -15.01 -9.15
CA GLN A 52 23.40 -13.64 -9.05
C GLN A 52 22.47 -12.63 -9.74
N GLN A 53 21.96 -12.96 -10.93
CA GLN A 53 21.01 -12.10 -11.66
C GLN A 53 19.75 -11.85 -10.82
N THR A 54 19.22 -12.90 -10.21
CA THR A 54 18.04 -12.79 -9.35
C THR A 54 18.31 -11.90 -8.13
N ARG A 55 19.47 -12.08 -7.48
CA ARG A 55 19.88 -11.22 -6.34
C ARG A 55 20.09 -9.76 -6.76
N ALA A 56 20.66 -9.51 -7.93
CA ALA A 56 20.87 -8.16 -8.45
C ALA A 56 19.53 -7.42 -8.68
N ILE A 57 18.53 -8.12 -9.22
CA ILE A 57 17.18 -7.55 -9.39
C ILE A 57 16.57 -7.20 -8.04
N GLN A 58 16.63 -8.11 -7.06
CA GLN A 58 16.11 -7.86 -5.71
C GLN A 58 16.82 -6.69 -5.02
N TYR A 59 18.14 -6.59 -5.16
CA TYR A 59 18.92 -5.47 -4.62
C TYR A 59 18.50 -4.13 -5.23
N ASN A 60 18.33 -4.08 -6.54
CA ASN A 60 17.84 -2.87 -7.22
C ASN A 60 16.42 -2.49 -6.78
N GLN A 61 15.53 -3.48 -6.62
CA GLN A 61 14.18 -3.24 -6.09
C GLN A 61 14.23 -2.68 -4.66
N ALA A 62 15.13 -3.19 -3.81
CA ALA A 62 15.30 -2.72 -2.44
C ALA A 62 15.82 -1.26 -2.39
N ILE A 63 16.81 -0.91 -3.24
CA ILE A 63 17.28 0.48 -3.35
C ILE A 63 16.16 1.40 -3.80
N GLN A 64 15.41 1.03 -4.84
CA GLN A 64 14.29 1.85 -5.33
C GLN A 64 13.21 2.04 -4.26
N ALA A 65 12.91 1.01 -3.47
CA ALA A 65 11.97 1.12 -2.35
C ALA A 65 12.49 2.08 -1.27
N LEU A 66 13.78 1.98 -0.93
CA LEU A 66 14.41 2.87 0.05
C LEU A 66 14.41 4.33 -0.44
N ASP A 67 14.76 4.59 -1.71
CA ASP A 67 14.77 5.94 -2.28
C ASP A 67 13.37 6.56 -2.31
N ARG A 68 12.34 5.76 -2.61
CA ARG A 68 10.94 6.21 -2.51
C ARG A 68 10.57 6.55 -1.08
N ALA A 69 10.95 5.73 -0.11
CA ALA A 69 10.70 5.99 1.31
C ALA A 69 11.41 7.28 1.77
N LYS A 70 12.66 7.50 1.37
CA LYS A 70 13.40 8.75 1.63
C LYS A 70 12.66 9.97 1.12
N ALA A 71 12.14 9.91 -0.10
CA ALA A 71 11.41 11.01 -0.71
C ALA A 71 10.07 11.30 -0.02
N LEU A 72 9.28 10.25 0.28
CA LEU A 72 7.96 10.38 0.92
C LEU A 72 8.04 10.82 2.38
N CYS A 73 9.00 10.27 3.12
CA CYS A 73 9.21 10.57 4.53
C CYS A 73 10.05 11.84 4.74
N HIS A 74 10.60 12.43 3.67
CA HIS A 74 11.54 13.55 3.71
C HIS A 74 12.78 13.30 4.61
N LEU A 75 13.29 12.07 4.57
CA LEU A 75 14.46 11.62 5.36
C LEU A 75 15.58 11.21 4.40
N PRO A 76 16.50 12.11 4.00
CA PRO A 76 17.54 11.79 3.00
C PRO A 76 18.53 10.73 3.50
N ASP A 77 18.78 10.69 4.81
CA ASP A 77 19.74 9.80 5.46
C ASP A 77 19.12 8.47 5.94
N LEU A 78 17.90 8.13 5.49
CA LEU A 78 17.25 6.87 5.86
C LEU A 78 18.07 5.66 5.41
N THR A 79 18.34 4.76 6.34
CA THR A 79 19.03 3.49 6.07
C THR A 79 18.10 2.31 6.37
N ALA A 80 18.39 1.15 5.79
CA ALA A 80 17.61 -0.07 6.00
C ALA A 80 17.53 -0.47 7.49
N ASP A 81 18.60 -0.26 8.26
CA ASP A 81 18.65 -0.58 9.69
C ASP A 81 17.76 0.37 10.51
N SER A 82 17.81 1.68 10.21
CA SER A 82 16.97 2.69 10.89
C SER A 82 15.50 2.66 10.47
N ALA A 83 15.16 2.02 9.35
CA ALA A 83 13.82 2.08 8.77
C ALA A 83 12.74 1.48 9.69
N ALA A 84 13.09 0.47 10.50
CA ALA A 84 12.16 -0.16 11.43
C ALA A 84 11.71 0.80 12.54
N GLU A 85 12.64 1.55 13.13
CA GLU A 85 12.35 2.53 14.19
C GLU A 85 11.51 3.70 13.64
N TRP A 86 11.85 4.18 12.44
CA TRP A 86 11.06 5.21 11.77
C TRP A 86 9.65 4.74 11.46
N LEU A 87 9.48 3.48 11.04
CA LEU A 87 8.17 2.89 10.76
C LEU A 87 7.29 2.88 12.01
N GLU A 88 7.82 2.47 13.17
CA GLU A 88 7.09 2.53 14.44
C GLU A 88 6.68 3.96 14.78
N THR A 89 7.59 4.92 14.58
CA THR A 89 7.30 6.34 14.79
C THR A 89 6.18 6.85 13.88
N PHE A 90 6.16 6.45 12.61
CA PHE A 90 5.11 6.83 11.66
C PHE A 90 3.77 6.17 12.02
N GLN A 91 3.77 4.90 12.45
CA GLN A 91 2.57 4.21 12.90
C GLN A 91 1.96 4.85 14.15
N ALA A 92 2.79 5.23 15.13
CA ALA A 92 2.33 5.95 16.32
C ALA A 92 1.70 7.31 15.95
N LYS A 93 2.32 8.04 15.02
CA LYS A 93 1.76 9.32 14.52
C LYS A 93 0.44 9.12 13.77
N GLU A 94 0.30 8.04 13.00
CA GLU A 94 -0.93 7.69 12.31
C GLU A 94 -2.06 7.39 13.31
N GLN A 95 -1.79 6.58 14.33
CA GLN A 95 -2.73 6.30 15.41
C GLN A 95 -3.15 7.57 16.16
N GLU A 96 -2.19 8.41 16.55
CA GLU A 96 -2.49 9.68 17.22
C GLU A 96 -3.35 10.62 16.34
N ALA A 97 -3.04 10.71 15.04
CA ALA A 97 -3.81 11.53 14.10
C ALA A 97 -5.24 11.02 13.93
N THR A 98 -5.43 9.70 13.81
CA THR A 98 -6.76 9.08 13.69
C THR A 98 -7.59 9.24 14.95
N GLU A 99 -7.01 9.05 16.13
CA GLU A 99 -7.69 9.29 17.41
C GLU A 99 -8.14 10.75 17.55
N LYS A 100 -7.25 11.69 17.21
CA LYS A 100 -7.58 13.12 17.20
C LYS A 100 -8.72 13.41 16.23
N LEU A 101 -8.67 12.86 15.02
CA LEU A 101 -9.71 13.04 14.00
C LEU A 101 -11.06 12.54 14.50
N LEU A 102 -11.13 11.31 15.03
CA LEU A 102 -12.37 10.73 15.57
C LEU A 102 -12.94 11.58 16.72
N SER A 103 -12.07 12.07 17.61
CA SER A 103 -12.49 12.93 18.72
C SER A 103 -13.08 14.27 18.23
N LEU A 104 -12.52 14.83 17.16
CA LEU A 104 -13.00 16.07 16.56
C LEU A 104 -14.28 15.84 15.76
N GLU A 105 -14.40 14.74 15.05
CA GLU A 105 -15.60 14.35 14.31
C GLU A 105 -16.81 14.26 15.24
N GLN A 106 -16.65 13.59 16.39
CA GLN A 106 -17.71 13.49 17.39
C GLN A 106 -18.15 14.88 17.88
N LYS A 107 -17.19 15.75 18.22
CA LYS A 107 -17.48 17.13 18.65
C LYS A 107 -18.14 17.94 17.53
N MET A 108 -17.69 17.77 16.28
CA MET A 108 -18.21 18.46 15.11
C MET A 108 -19.66 18.07 14.83
N SER A 109 -19.99 16.78 14.90
CA SER A 109 -21.36 16.29 14.69
C SER A 109 -22.35 16.92 15.68
N VAL A 110 -21.98 16.96 16.97
CA VAL A 110 -22.80 17.60 18.01
C VAL A 110 -22.85 19.12 17.81
N ALA A 111 -21.72 19.76 17.49
CA ALA A 111 -21.66 21.20 17.27
C ALA A 111 -22.49 21.63 16.04
N GLN A 112 -22.49 20.85 14.96
CA GLN A 112 -23.30 21.10 13.76
C GLN A 112 -24.79 20.97 14.07
N THR A 113 -25.18 19.95 14.84
CA THR A 113 -26.57 19.78 15.27
C THR A 113 -27.00 20.92 16.20
N ALA A 114 -26.16 21.30 17.16
CA ALA A 114 -26.43 22.43 18.05
C ALA A 114 -26.53 23.75 17.28
N HIS A 115 -25.67 23.96 16.28
CA HIS A 115 -25.68 25.15 15.44
C HIS A 115 -26.97 25.24 14.59
N SER A 116 -27.39 24.14 13.97
CA SER A 116 -28.63 24.14 13.18
C SER A 116 -29.88 24.39 14.05
N GLN A 117 -29.93 23.77 15.24
CA GLN A 117 -31.00 24.02 16.22
C GLN A 117 -31.00 25.47 16.72
N PHE A 118 -29.81 26.03 16.99
CA PHE A 118 -29.67 27.43 17.39
C PHE A 118 -30.17 28.38 16.31
N GLU A 119 -29.78 28.18 15.04
CA GLU A 119 -30.25 29.01 13.93
C GLU A 119 -31.77 28.95 13.74
N GLN A 120 -32.36 27.74 13.83
CA GLN A 120 -33.81 27.57 13.76
C GLN A 120 -34.53 28.30 14.91
N ALA A 121 -34.06 28.13 16.14
CA ALA A 121 -34.62 28.81 17.31
C ALA A 121 -34.47 30.33 17.22
N TYR A 122 -33.29 30.81 16.79
CA TYR A 122 -33.03 32.23 16.60
C TYR A 122 -33.99 32.85 15.57
N GLN A 123 -34.21 32.18 14.44
CA GLN A 123 -35.16 32.63 13.41
C GLN A 123 -36.59 32.72 13.95
N LEU A 124 -37.03 31.77 14.78
CA LEU A 124 -38.35 31.80 15.42
C LEU A 124 -38.50 32.99 16.37
N VAL A 125 -37.49 33.24 17.21
CA VAL A 125 -37.50 34.37 18.16
C VAL A 125 -37.48 35.70 17.42
N ALA A 126 -36.68 35.80 16.35
CA ALA A 126 -36.65 36.98 15.49
C ALA A 126 -37.97 37.21 14.74
N ALA A 127 -38.70 36.14 14.38
CA ALA A 127 -40.01 36.25 13.76
C ALA A 127 -41.11 36.75 14.74
N ILE A 128 -41.01 36.39 16.03
CA ILE A 128 -41.99 36.80 17.05
C ILE A 128 -41.69 38.20 17.59
N ASN A 129 -40.43 38.49 17.95
CA ASN A 129 -40.05 39.77 18.58
C ASN A 129 -39.59 40.85 17.57
N GLY A 130 -39.21 40.45 16.35
CA GLY A 130 -38.54 41.32 15.39
C GLY A 130 -37.01 41.18 15.41
N PRO A 131 -36.26 42.01 14.67
CA PRO A 131 -34.81 41.89 14.56
C PRO A 131 -34.12 42.18 15.91
N LEU A 132 -33.33 41.21 16.38
CA LEU A 132 -32.57 41.27 17.65
C LEU A 132 -31.16 40.71 17.45
N ALA A 133 -30.22 41.00 18.36
CA ALA A 133 -28.85 40.51 18.25
C ALA A 133 -28.70 39.07 18.78
N ARG A 134 -27.84 38.24 18.16
CA ARG A 134 -27.68 36.81 18.52
C ARG A 134 -27.35 36.56 20.00
N ASN A 135 -26.62 37.47 20.64
CA ASN A 135 -26.27 37.42 22.07
C ASN A 135 -27.47 37.70 22.99
N GLU A 136 -28.48 38.44 22.53
CA GLU A 136 -29.69 38.80 23.29
C GLU A 136 -30.83 37.79 23.07
N ALA A 137 -30.74 36.97 22.02
CA ALA A 137 -31.75 35.99 21.65
C ALA A 137 -32.15 35.05 22.79
N TRP A 138 -31.20 34.67 23.64
CA TRP A 138 -31.45 33.75 24.75
C TRP A 138 -32.36 34.34 25.84
N SER A 139 -32.10 35.58 26.28
CA SER A 139 -32.92 36.24 27.29
C SER A 139 -34.34 36.49 26.77
N VAL A 140 -34.43 37.03 25.55
CA VAL A 140 -35.71 37.32 24.89
C VAL A 140 -36.54 36.05 24.69
N ALA A 141 -35.93 34.96 24.22
CA ALA A 141 -36.64 33.70 23.99
C ALA A 141 -37.28 33.16 25.28
N ARG A 142 -36.58 33.27 26.41
CA ARG A 142 -37.12 32.86 27.72
C ARG A 142 -38.29 33.71 28.17
N ASP A 143 -38.19 35.03 27.98
CA ASP A 143 -39.25 35.95 28.41
C ASP A 143 -40.52 35.70 27.57
N LEU A 144 -40.39 35.52 26.25
CA LEU A 144 -41.49 35.11 25.36
C LEU A 144 -42.15 33.78 25.78
N LEU A 145 -41.36 32.78 26.19
CA LEU A 145 -41.91 31.52 26.66
C LEU A 145 -42.69 31.67 27.96
N ARG A 146 -42.21 32.49 28.90
CA ARG A 146 -42.92 32.78 30.15
C ARG A 146 -44.23 33.51 29.86
N GLU A 147 -44.18 34.56 29.06
CA GLU A 147 -45.37 35.30 28.63
C GLU A 147 -46.38 34.39 27.92
N GLY A 148 -45.90 33.51 27.03
CA GLY A 148 -46.78 32.57 26.30
C GLY A 148 -47.52 31.58 27.22
N VAL A 149 -46.89 31.10 28.29
CA VAL A 149 -47.54 30.23 29.28
C VAL A 149 -48.58 31.00 30.10
N GLU A 150 -48.24 32.21 30.55
CA GLU A 150 -49.16 33.08 31.30
C GLU A 150 -50.39 33.44 30.45
N GLN A 151 -50.19 33.82 29.19
CA GLN A 151 -51.27 34.15 28.25
C GLN A 151 -52.19 32.95 27.96
N ARG A 152 -51.65 31.73 27.83
CA ARG A 152 -52.46 30.52 27.66
C ARG A 152 -53.37 30.26 28.86
N HIS A 153 -52.83 30.37 30.08
CA HIS A 153 -53.64 30.19 31.29
C HIS A 153 -54.76 31.23 31.40
N LEU A 154 -54.50 32.49 31.05
CA LEU A 154 -55.54 33.53 31.01
C LEU A 154 -56.60 33.22 29.95
N ALA A 155 -56.19 32.81 28.74
CA ALA A 155 -57.11 32.46 27.66
C ALA A 155 -58.02 31.27 28.02
N GLU A 156 -57.48 30.24 28.70
CA GLU A 156 -58.24 29.09 29.21
C GLU A 156 -59.23 29.48 30.31
N GLN A 157 -58.87 30.41 31.21
CA GLN A 157 -59.79 30.90 32.23
C GLN A 157 -60.94 31.71 31.63
N VAL A 158 -60.65 32.54 30.62
CA VAL A 158 -61.68 33.32 29.93
C VAL A 158 -62.61 32.41 29.13
N SER A 159 -62.10 31.38 28.46
CA SER A 159 -62.94 30.42 27.74
C SER A 159 -63.79 29.60 28.71
N ALA A 160 -63.23 29.11 29.82
CA ALA A 160 -63.99 28.40 30.85
C ALA A 160 -65.07 29.28 31.50
N ALA A 161 -64.77 30.56 31.75
CA ALA A 161 -65.75 31.51 32.26
C ALA A 161 -66.88 31.79 31.27
N ALA A 162 -66.56 31.88 29.97
CA ALA A 162 -67.56 32.07 28.91
C ALA A 162 -68.51 30.85 28.80
N TYR A 163 -67.99 29.62 28.90
CA TYR A 163 -68.81 28.40 28.90
C TYR A 163 -69.62 28.19 30.19
N ALA A 164 -69.24 28.79 31.31
CA ALA A 164 -70.00 28.72 32.57
C ALA A 164 -71.12 29.77 32.66
N SER A 165 -71.17 30.72 31.72
CA SER A 165 -72.19 31.78 31.62
C SER A 165 -73.30 31.51 30.60
N GLU A 166 -73.24 30.36 29.90
CA GLU A 166 -74.35 29.76 29.14
C GLU A 166 -75.07 28.70 29.98
#